data_AF-A0A542LQM9-F1
#
_entry.id   AF-A0A542LQM9-F1
#
_cell.length_a   1.000
_cell.length_b   1.000
_cell.length_c   1.000
_cell.angle_alpha   90.00
_cell.angle_beta   90.00
_cell.angle_gamma   90.00
#
_symmetry.space_group_name_H-M   'P 1'
#
loop_
_entity.id
_entity.type
_entity.pdbx_description
1 polymer ?
#
loop_
_entity_poly.entity_id
_entity_poly.type
_entity_poly.pdbx_seq_one_letter_code
_entity_poly.pdbx_strand_id
1 'polypeptide(L)'
;MFRFAYFAALCAMTAFTKWSIADEITPRPERCPDQISYKSDTDPAYKYLEEQQHSIYRQNPSLTDPYSRAELEKPRSVNTFAELLARARKACPNPALRKQCALDPDLVVEMMKTLPCLALPTRFEAPLFISLINLYLKDLDKVRLKKFPRSPETRFGSLPTGTLDAQAILPPGIKNPVVILNRDLFFFTGAMSKAITDSIPITVGASVGLDYSKSAIRNRLHEHPYIVENFADAMVRLVREGSSAGAIEVTLDETHNHLHARLVTAMDQFLISHEEAHVILAHVSDQSVQFYMAGSHKNDKPATAQARGDRSTHVLPLAPNTQAEDPSAILKAQLRTRKQELEADALGFKLMIWSAEQEDDPIKIMVAAAAPHMTFRILDAANAYGTEAGGWKFSDVNHPTAADRIKALAPVFAEVAKTDLQLQEADFRDAFDAAFTVLLAEADPQIRKRLGLALKKR
;
A
#
# COMPACT_ATOMS: atom_id res chain seq x y z
N MET A 1 29.15 -29.22 33.07
CA MET A 1 28.52 -30.47 33.53
C MET A 1 27.63 -30.16 34.74
N PHE A 2 26.52 -29.44 34.53
CA PHE A 2 25.51 -29.18 35.56
C PHE A 2 24.13 -29.39 34.96
N ARG A 3 23.41 -30.36 35.53
CA ARG A 3 22.06 -30.76 35.18
C ARG A 3 21.08 -29.83 35.91
N PHE A 4 20.14 -29.27 35.17
CA PHE A 4 18.81 -28.97 35.71
C PHE A 4 17.80 -29.77 34.91
N ALA A 5 17.20 -30.74 35.59
CA ALA A 5 15.99 -31.41 35.17
C ALA A 5 14.82 -30.65 35.80
N TYR A 6 13.77 -30.36 35.04
CA TYR A 6 12.40 -30.71 35.41
C TYR A 6 11.39 -30.43 34.28
N PHE A 7 10.47 -31.38 34.15
CA PHE A 7 9.15 -31.37 33.49
C PHE A 7 9.08 -31.21 31.95
N ALA A 8 9.09 -32.36 31.28
CA ALA A 8 8.42 -32.55 30.00
C ALA A 8 7.66 -33.88 30.00
N ALA A 9 6.63 -33.93 29.16
CA ALA A 9 5.82 -35.08 28.75
C ALA A 9 4.57 -35.41 29.59
N LEU A 10 3.54 -34.56 29.45
CA LEU A 10 2.19 -35.06 29.23
C LEU A 10 1.72 -34.60 27.84
N CYS A 11 1.98 -35.44 26.83
CA CYS A 11 1.29 -35.39 25.55
C CYS A 11 0.03 -36.25 25.68
N ALA A 12 -1.14 -35.62 25.72
CA ALA A 12 -2.37 -36.19 25.16
C ALA A 12 -3.49 -35.13 25.17
N MET A 13 -3.85 -34.68 23.97
CA MET A 13 -5.18 -34.21 23.58
C MET A 13 -5.84 -33.10 24.39
N THR A 14 -5.67 -31.84 23.96
CA THR A 14 -6.74 -30.83 23.84
C THR A 14 -6.19 -29.50 23.32
N ALA A 15 -6.34 -29.26 22.02
CA ALA A 15 -6.63 -27.94 21.43
C ALA A 15 -6.56 -28.06 19.89
N PHE A 16 -7.44 -28.88 19.33
CA PHE A 16 -8.01 -28.51 18.03
C PHE A 16 -8.93 -27.31 18.31
N THR A 17 -8.37 -26.11 18.41
CA THR A 17 -9.15 -24.90 18.17
C THR A 17 -9.43 -24.88 16.67
N LYS A 18 -10.51 -25.60 16.32
CA LYS A 18 -11.36 -25.24 15.21
C LYS A 18 -11.64 -23.73 15.37
N TRP A 19 -10.91 -22.91 14.63
CA TRP A 19 -11.47 -21.70 14.06
C TRP A 19 -12.53 -22.14 13.04
N SER A 20 -13.62 -22.64 13.60
CA SER A 20 -14.93 -22.44 13.02
C SER A 20 -15.03 -20.93 13.02
N ILE A 21 -14.90 -20.33 11.84
CA ILE A 21 -15.66 -19.13 11.54
C ILE A 21 -17.05 -19.47 12.08
N ALA A 22 -17.45 -18.79 13.15
CA ALA A 22 -18.84 -18.77 13.48
C ALA A 22 -19.49 -18.22 12.22
N ASP A 23 -20.05 -19.13 11.43
CA ASP A 23 -21.25 -18.93 10.63
C ASP A 23 -22.33 -18.45 11.62
N GLU A 24 -22.14 -17.28 12.23
CA GLU A 24 -23.26 -16.44 12.60
C GLU A 24 -23.93 -16.13 11.28
N ILE A 25 -24.88 -17.00 10.99
CA ILE A 25 -26.13 -16.89 10.25
C ILE A 25 -26.46 -15.42 9.95
N THR A 26 -25.63 -14.78 9.14
CA THR A 26 -26.07 -13.72 8.26
C THR A 26 -26.83 -14.51 7.20
N PRO A 27 -28.16 -14.31 7.09
CA PRO A 27 -28.94 -14.99 6.06
C PRO A 27 -28.18 -14.80 4.76
N ARG A 28 -27.92 -15.91 4.03
CA ARG A 28 -27.35 -15.84 2.68
C ARG A 28 -28.08 -14.70 2.00
N PRO A 29 -27.40 -13.63 1.55
CA PRO A 29 -28.10 -12.49 0.99
C PRO A 29 -29.03 -13.04 -0.09
N GLU A 30 -30.34 -12.94 0.18
CA GLU A 30 -31.36 -13.02 -0.86
C GLU A 30 -30.80 -12.19 -1.99
N ARG A 31 -30.69 -12.79 -3.20
CA ARG A 31 -30.06 -12.21 -4.39
C ARG A 31 -30.07 -10.70 -4.26
N CYS A 32 -28.90 -10.11 -4.01
CA CYS A 32 -28.80 -8.66 -3.97
C CYS A 32 -29.51 -8.19 -5.24
N PRO A 33 -30.52 -7.30 -5.13
CA PRO A 33 -31.07 -6.71 -6.34
C PRO A 33 -29.87 -6.23 -7.14
N ASP A 34 -29.83 -6.44 -8.47
CA ASP A 34 -28.69 -6.17 -9.36
C ASP A 34 -28.34 -4.64 -9.45
N GLN A 35 -28.43 -3.96 -8.32
CA GLN A 35 -28.41 -2.53 -8.08
C GLN A 35 -27.40 -2.26 -6.98
N ILE A 36 -26.20 -1.89 -7.39
CA ILE A 36 -25.21 -1.22 -6.54
C ILE A 36 -25.88 0.02 -5.94
N SER A 37 -25.76 0.19 -4.62
CA SER A 37 -26.16 1.41 -3.93
C SER A 37 -24.95 2.32 -3.73
N TYR A 38 -25.20 3.63 -3.70
CA TYR A 38 -24.15 4.64 -3.55
C TYR A 38 -24.37 5.42 -2.25
N LYS A 39 -23.35 5.48 -1.40
CA LYS A 39 -23.42 6.22 -0.13
C LYS A 39 -23.52 7.73 -0.38
N SER A 40 -23.05 8.23 -1.52
CA SER A 40 -23.22 9.62 -1.97
C SER A 40 -24.68 10.06 -2.13
N ASP A 41 -25.63 9.12 -2.24
CA ASP A 41 -27.06 9.44 -2.31
C ASP A 41 -27.63 9.93 -0.97
N THR A 42 -26.99 9.59 0.15
CA THR A 42 -27.49 9.87 1.51
C THR A 42 -26.46 10.53 2.42
N ASP A 43 -25.16 10.37 2.18
CA ASP A 43 -24.09 10.96 2.97
C ASP A 43 -23.51 12.21 2.25
N PRO A 44 -23.62 13.41 2.85
CA PRO A 44 -23.15 14.64 2.21
C PRO A 44 -21.64 14.68 1.97
N ALA A 45 -20.85 13.95 2.77
CA ALA A 45 -19.40 13.92 2.61
C ALA A 45 -19.00 13.11 1.37
N TYR A 46 -19.68 11.99 1.12
CA TYR A 46 -19.51 11.22 -0.11
C TYR A 46 -20.10 11.93 -1.33
N LYS A 47 -21.20 12.69 -1.16
CA LYS A 47 -21.72 13.54 -2.23
C LYS A 47 -20.69 14.59 -2.68
N TYR A 48 -20.03 15.25 -1.73
CA TYR A 48 -18.93 16.17 -2.05
C TYR A 48 -17.79 15.47 -2.81
N LEU A 49 -17.37 14.29 -2.38
CA LEU A 49 -16.34 13.51 -3.09
C LEU A 49 -16.78 13.16 -4.51
N GLU A 50 -18.02 12.73 -4.70
CA GLU A 50 -18.57 12.42 -6.03
C GLU A 50 -18.56 13.64 -6.96
N GLU A 51 -18.88 14.82 -6.44
CA GLU A 51 -18.80 16.08 -7.20
C GLU A 51 -17.35 16.40 -7.62
N GLN A 52 -16.37 16.15 -6.74
CA GLN A 52 -14.95 16.33 -7.08
C GLN A 52 -14.50 15.32 -8.15
N GLN A 53 -14.83 14.05 -8.00
CA GLN A 53 -14.52 12.99 -8.97
C GLN A 53 -15.11 13.32 -10.34
N HIS A 54 -16.39 13.68 -10.39
CA HIS A 54 -17.06 14.06 -11.63
C HIS A 54 -16.40 15.26 -12.31
N SER A 55 -15.99 16.29 -11.53
CA SER A 55 -15.22 17.41 -12.08
C SER A 55 -13.89 16.97 -12.68
N ILE A 56 -13.16 16.09 -12.00
CA ILE A 56 -11.89 15.53 -12.47
C ILE A 56 -12.06 14.80 -13.80
N TYR A 57 -12.99 13.84 -13.87
CA TYR A 57 -13.17 13.03 -15.07
C TYR A 57 -13.68 13.85 -16.26
N ARG A 58 -14.54 14.86 -16.03
CA ARG A 58 -14.97 15.79 -17.07
C ARG A 58 -13.80 16.60 -17.64
N GLN A 59 -12.88 17.01 -16.79
CA GLN A 59 -11.71 17.81 -17.16
C GLN A 59 -10.60 16.98 -17.81
N ASN A 60 -10.59 15.66 -17.56
CA ASN A 60 -9.55 14.75 -18.02
C ASN A 60 -10.16 13.56 -18.76
N PRO A 61 -10.72 13.75 -19.97
CA PRO A 61 -11.44 12.69 -20.69
C PRO A 61 -10.56 11.50 -21.10
N SER A 62 -9.23 11.65 -21.06
CA SER A 62 -8.28 10.56 -21.25
C SER A 62 -8.12 9.66 -20.03
N LEU A 63 -8.51 10.13 -18.83
CA LEU A 63 -8.58 9.26 -17.66
C LEU A 63 -9.79 8.36 -17.82
N THR A 64 -9.56 7.06 -17.87
CA THR A 64 -10.64 6.07 -17.87
C THR A 64 -11.46 6.26 -16.59
N ASP A 65 -12.68 6.74 -16.77
CA ASP A 65 -13.75 6.76 -15.77
C ASP A 65 -14.12 5.31 -15.45
N PRO A 66 -13.82 4.81 -14.23
CA PRO A 66 -14.25 3.49 -13.82
C PRO A 66 -15.72 3.59 -13.42
N TYR A 67 -16.64 3.57 -14.39
CA TYR A 67 -17.99 3.15 -14.08
C TYR A 67 -17.90 1.73 -13.52
N SER A 68 -18.10 1.65 -12.21
CA SER A 68 -17.87 0.52 -11.30
C SER A 68 -18.34 -0.85 -11.81
N ARG A 69 -19.32 -0.88 -12.72
CA ARG A 69 -19.85 -2.12 -13.32
C ARG A 69 -18.89 -2.83 -14.27
N ALA A 70 -18.09 -2.11 -15.06
CA ALA A 70 -17.15 -2.76 -15.97
C ALA A 70 -16.08 -3.55 -15.21
N GLU A 71 -15.66 -3.05 -14.04
CA GLU A 71 -14.73 -3.76 -13.16
C GLU A 71 -15.34 -4.96 -12.42
N LEU A 72 -16.67 -5.01 -12.27
CA LEU A 72 -17.35 -6.22 -11.75
C LEU A 72 -17.18 -7.41 -12.69
N GLU A 73 -16.93 -7.17 -13.97
CA GLU A 73 -16.70 -8.24 -14.96
C GLU A 73 -15.22 -8.36 -15.34
N LYS A 74 -14.49 -7.23 -15.40
CA LYS A 74 -13.11 -7.10 -15.86
C LYS A 74 -12.27 -6.25 -14.90
N PRO A 75 -11.76 -6.82 -13.79
CA PRO A 75 -10.89 -6.11 -12.88
C PRO A 75 -9.67 -5.52 -13.60
N ARG A 76 -9.13 -4.37 -13.18
CA ARG A 76 -7.97 -3.76 -13.88
C ARG A 76 -6.71 -4.64 -13.89
N SER A 77 -6.56 -5.53 -12.91
CA SER A 77 -5.38 -6.37 -12.74
C SER A 77 -5.42 -7.69 -13.53
N VAL A 78 -6.60 -8.10 -14.04
CA VAL A 78 -6.82 -9.39 -14.73
C VAL A 78 -7.95 -9.29 -15.75
N ASN A 79 -7.99 -10.16 -16.77
CA ASN A 79 -9.07 -10.06 -17.76
C ASN A 79 -10.45 -10.43 -17.18
N THR A 80 -10.49 -11.31 -16.17
CA THR A 80 -11.72 -11.80 -15.54
C THR A 80 -11.48 -12.23 -14.09
N PHE A 81 -12.53 -12.25 -13.26
CA PHE A 81 -12.46 -12.86 -11.92
C PHE A 81 -12.08 -14.35 -11.93
N ALA A 82 -12.47 -15.09 -12.98
CA ALA A 82 -12.06 -16.49 -13.15
C ALA A 82 -10.54 -16.61 -13.31
N GLU A 83 -9.92 -15.68 -14.04
CA GLU A 83 -8.47 -15.60 -14.15
C GLU A 83 -7.81 -15.26 -12.80
N LEU A 84 -8.36 -14.30 -12.04
CA LEU A 84 -7.86 -13.98 -10.69
C LEU A 84 -7.92 -15.19 -9.76
N LEU A 85 -9.03 -15.91 -9.76
CA LEU A 85 -9.21 -17.12 -8.95
C LEU A 85 -8.25 -18.25 -9.39
N ALA A 86 -8.01 -18.40 -10.69
CA ALA A 86 -7.04 -19.36 -11.20
C ALA A 86 -5.60 -19.01 -10.76
N ARG A 87 -5.22 -17.72 -10.82
CA ARG A 87 -3.93 -17.23 -10.31
C ARG A 87 -3.81 -17.46 -8.81
N ALA A 88 -4.84 -17.14 -8.04
CA ALA A 88 -4.92 -17.37 -6.60
C ALA A 88 -4.68 -18.86 -6.25
N ARG A 89 -5.39 -19.77 -6.92
CA ARG A 89 -5.24 -21.22 -6.71
C ARG A 89 -3.85 -21.74 -7.11
N LYS A 90 -3.24 -21.15 -8.14
CA LYS A 90 -1.88 -21.49 -8.56
C LYS A 90 -0.85 -21.01 -7.54
N ALA A 91 -1.01 -19.80 -7.01
CA ALA A 91 -0.11 -19.23 -6.01
C ALA A 91 -0.20 -19.97 -4.67
N CYS A 92 -1.39 -20.48 -4.32
CA CYS A 92 -1.65 -21.20 -3.06
C CYS A 92 -2.39 -22.52 -3.28
N PRO A 93 -1.67 -23.54 -3.76
CA PRO A 93 -2.25 -24.84 -4.05
C PRO A 93 -2.75 -25.54 -2.79
N ASN A 94 -2.07 -25.39 -1.64
CA ASN A 94 -2.42 -26.12 -0.41
C ASN A 94 -3.63 -25.51 0.30
N PRO A 95 -4.80 -26.19 0.34
CA PRO A 95 -6.00 -25.65 0.96
C PRO A 95 -5.84 -25.30 2.45
N ALA A 96 -4.96 -26.00 3.18
CA ALA A 96 -4.76 -25.76 4.60
C ALA A 96 -4.02 -24.45 4.90
N LEU A 97 -3.31 -23.89 3.91
CA LEU A 97 -2.48 -22.69 4.08
C LEU A 97 -3.01 -21.45 3.35
N ARG A 98 -4.08 -21.58 2.55
CA ARG A 98 -4.62 -20.51 1.69
C ARG A 98 -4.88 -19.18 2.39
N LYS A 99 -5.35 -19.21 3.64
CA LYS A 99 -5.61 -18.00 4.44
C LYS A 99 -4.37 -17.15 4.71
N GLN A 100 -3.17 -17.71 4.51
CA GLN A 100 -1.90 -17.03 4.73
C GLN A 100 -1.32 -16.41 3.45
N CYS A 101 -2.08 -16.40 2.34
CA CYS A 101 -1.61 -16.03 1.02
C CYS A 101 -2.05 -14.63 0.54
N ALA A 102 -1.24 -13.98 -0.30
CA ALA A 102 -1.50 -12.63 -0.83
C ALA A 102 -2.69 -12.58 -1.82
N LEU A 103 -3.21 -13.75 -2.18
CA LEU A 103 -4.37 -13.98 -3.03
C LEU A 103 -5.07 -15.26 -2.54
N ASP A 104 -5.64 -15.22 -1.33
CA ASP A 104 -6.43 -16.33 -0.80
C ASP A 104 -7.59 -16.66 -1.78
N PRO A 105 -7.62 -17.86 -2.41
CA PRO A 105 -8.70 -18.25 -3.30
C PRO A 105 -10.09 -18.18 -2.67
N ASP A 106 -10.20 -18.44 -1.38
CA ASP A 106 -11.47 -18.44 -0.67
C ASP A 106 -11.95 -17.00 -0.47
N LEU A 107 -11.04 -16.08 -0.14
CA LEU A 107 -11.31 -14.64 -0.12
C LEU A 107 -11.72 -14.12 -1.50
N VAL A 108 -11.05 -14.54 -2.58
CA VAL A 108 -11.44 -14.15 -3.94
C VAL A 108 -12.86 -14.61 -4.27
N VAL A 109 -13.21 -15.85 -3.90
CA VAL A 109 -14.59 -16.36 -4.06
C VAL A 109 -15.59 -15.58 -3.23
N GLU A 110 -15.24 -15.21 -2.00
CA GLU A 110 -16.07 -14.37 -1.14
C GLU A 110 -16.28 -12.99 -1.75
N MET A 111 -15.21 -12.32 -2.19
CA MET A 111 -15.27 -11.02 -2.86
C MET A 111 -16.17 -11.08 -4.10
N MET A 112 -16.03 -12.11 -4.94
CA MET A 112 -16.90 -12.29 -6.12
C MET A 112 -18.40 -12.36 -5.75
N LYS A 113 -18.73 -12.89 -4.57
CA LYS A 113 -20.12 -12.96 -4.10
C LYS A 113 -20.61 -11.64 -3.50
N THR A 114 -19.73 -10.88 -2.85
CA THR A 114 -20.11 -9.70 -2.08
C THR A 114 -19.99 -8.40 -2.87
N LEU A 115 -19.12 -8.33 -3.88
CA LEU A 115 -18.91 -7.13 -4.70
C LEU A 115 -20.19 -6.58 -5.34
N PRO A 116 -21.12 -7.39 -5.89
CA PRO A 116 -22.39 -6.89 -6.43
C PRO A 116 -23.30 -6.23 -5.37
N CYS A 117 -23.09 -6.57 -4.10
CA CYS A 117 -23.88 -6.10 -2.96
C CYS A 117 -23.24 -4.90 -2.25
N LEU A 118 -22.05 -4.46 -2.69
CA LEU A 118 -21.28 -3.45 -1.99
C LEU A 118 -21.93 -2.07 -2.15
N ALA A 119 -22.19 -1.40 -1.03
CA ALA A 119 -22.53 0.02 -1.04
C ALA A 119 -21.26 0.84 -1.27
N LEU A 120 -21.09 1.37 -2.48
CA LEU A 120 -19.91 2.13 -2.86
C LEU A 120 -19.97 3.55 -2.28
N PRO A 121 -18.84 4.16 -1.87
CA PRO A 121 -18.77 5.56 -1.50
C PRO A 121 -19.45 6.48 -2.53
N THR A 122 -19.07 6.34 -3.80
CA THR A 122 -19.58 7.16 -4.91
C THR A 122 -19.76 6.31 -6.17
N ARG A 123 -20.32 6.92 -7.22
CA ARG A 123 -20.46 6.31 -8.55
C ARG A 123 -19.14 6.07 -9.29
N PHE A 124 -18.05 6.69 -8.84
CA PHE A 124 -16.74 6.64 -9.48
C PHE A 124 -15.75 5.70 -8.77
N GLU A 125 -16.21 4.94 -7.78
CA GLU A 125 -15.35 4.01 -7.06
C GLU A 125 -15.22 2.65 -7.74
N ALA A 126 -14.01 2.11 -7.71
CA ALA A 126 -13.73 0.73 -8.09
C ALA A 126 -14.18 -0.23 -6.97
N PRO A 127 -15.11 -1.17 -7.22
CA PRO A 127 -15.60 -2.08 -6.19
C PRO A 127 -14.49 -2.90 -5.52
N LEU A 128 -13.52 -3.36 -6.31
CA LEU A 128 -12.37 -4.11 -5.80
C LEU A 128 -11.52 -3.27 -4.84
N PHE A 129 -11.25 -2.02 -5.20
CA PHE A 129 -10.48 -1.09 -4.37
C PHE A 129 -11.17 -0.83 -3.02
N ILE A 130 -12.48 -0.56 -3.04
CA ILE A 130 -13.27 -0.34 -1.82
C ILE A 130 -13.37 -1.63 -0.99
N SER A 131 -13.48 -2.79 -1.62
CA SER A 131 -13.46 -4.06 -0.91
C SER A 131 -12.15 -4.29 -0.17
N LEU A 132 -11.01 -3.90 -0.74
CA LEU A 132 -9.71 -3.97 -0.07
C LEU A 132 -9.64 -3.02 1.12
N ILE A 133 -10.08 -1.76 0.96
CA ILE A 133 -10.16 -0.82 2.08
C ILE A 133 -11.02 -1.39 3.22
N ASN A 134 -12.21 -1.89 2.91
CA ASN A 134 -13.12 -2.44 3.92
C ASN A 134 -12.54 -3.64 4.66
N LEU A 135 -11.67 -4.43 4.00
CA LEU A 135 -10.95 -5.53 4.64
C LEU A 135 -10.05 -5.02 5.78
N TYR A 136 -9.30 -3.93 5.54
CA TYR A 136 -8.47 -3.32 6.59
C TYR A 136 -9.29 -2.58 7.65
N LEU A 137 -10.35 -1.86 7.23
CA LEU A 137 -11.18 -1.09 8.15
C LEU A 137 -11.93 -1.95 9.15
N LYS A 138 -12.32 -3.18 8.79
CA LYS A 138 -13.07 -4.06 9.69
C LYS A 138 -12.36 -4.28 11.03
N ASP A 139 -11.05 -4.45 11.03
CA ASP A 139 -10.29 -4.69 12.25
C ASP A 139 -9.78 -3.40 12.89
N LEU A 140 -9.45 -2.38 12.08
CA LEU A 140 -9.11 -1.05 12.57
C LEU A 140 -10.28 -0.38 13.29
N ASP A 141 -11.51 -0.51 12.80
CA ASP A 141 -12.71 0.06 13.45
C ASP A 141 -12.95 -0.53 14.83
N LYS A 142 -12.66 -1.83 15.03
CA LYS A 142 -12.72 -2.44 16.37
C LYS A 142 -11.72 -1.79 17.31
N VAL A 143 -10.49 -1.52 16.84
CA VAL A 143 -9.47 -0.81 17.61
C VAL A 143 -9.93 0.61 17.91
N ARG A 144 -10.39 1.35 16.89
CA ARG A 144 -10.87 2.73 17.01
C ARG A 144 -12.00 2.84 18.01
N LEU A 145 -13.04 2.01 17.89
CA LEU A 145 -14.18 2.03 18.82
C LEU A 145 -13.77 1.69 20.26
N LYS A 146 -12.79 0.78 20.44
CA LYS A 146 -12.29 0.39 21.77
C LYS A 146 -11.40 1.46 22.40
N LYS A 147 -10.48 2.05 21.64
CA LYS A 147 -9.42 2.95 22.15
C LYS A 147 -9.79 4.43 22.04
N PHE A 148 -10.59 4.79 21.04
CA PHE A 148 -10.99 6.16 20.69
C PHE A 148 -12.50 6.25 20.42
N PRO A 149 -13.37 5.89 21.39
CA PRO A 149 -14.83 5.80 21.19
C PRO A 149 -15.51 7.11 20.79
N ARG A 150 -14.82 8.25 20.97
CA ARG A 150 -15.30 9.58 20.58
C ARG A 150 -14.81 10.03 19.20
N SER A 151 -13.89 9.30 18.58
CA SER A 151 -13.44 9.60 17.22
C SER A 151 -14.60 9.41 16.25
N PRO A 152 -14.81 10.32 15.29
CA PRO A 152 -15.78 10.09 14.23
C PRO A 152 -15.40 8.84 13.42
N GLU A 153 -16.39 8.29 12.71
CA GLU A 153 -16.17 7.28 11.68
C GLU A 153 -15.37 7.89 10.52
N THR A 154 -14.32 7.19 10.10
CA THR A 154 -13.49 7.58 8.98
C THR A 154 -14.13 7.08 7.69
N ARG A 155 -14.46 8.00 6.78
CA ARG A 155 -14.99 7.67 5.45
C ARG A 155 -13.85 7.57 4.46
N PHE A 156 -13.82 6.55 3.62
CA PHE A 156 -12.78 6.39 2.62
C PHE A 156 -13.38 6.41 1.21
N GLY A 157 -12.68 7.07 0.29
CA GLY A 157 -12.93 6.99 -1.14
C GLY A 157 -11.64 7.21 -1.91
N SER A 158 -11.72 7.25 -3.24
CA SER A 158 -10.53 7.32 -4.09
C SER A 158 -10.56 8.47 -5.08
N LEU A 159 -9.37 8.91 -5.49
CA LEU A 159 -9.19 9.80 -6.63
C LEU A 159 -8.07 9.31 -7.55
N PRO A 160 -8.18 9.56 -8.87
CA PRO A 160 -7.12 9.25 -9.82
C PRO A 160 -6.02 10.33 -9.77
N THR A 161 -5.42 10.58 -8.61
CA THR A 161 -4.45 11.68 -8.46
C THR A 161 -3.16 11.43 -9.25
N GLY A 162 -2.87 10.17 -9.58
CA GLY A 162 -1.63 9.69 -10.17
C GLY A 162 -0.38 10.04 -9.34
N THR A 163 -0.57 10.22 -8.04
CA THR A 163 0.47 10.40 -7.03
C THR A 163 0.26 9.39 -5.90
N LEU A 164 1.28 8.92 -5.20
CA LEU A 164 1.10 8.13 -3.97
C LEU A 164 0.68 8.99 -2.77
N ASP A 165 -0.40 9.74 -2.92
CA ASP A 165 -0.93 10.58 -1.87
C ASP A 165 -2.23 10.01 -1.32
N ALA A 166 -2.41 10.22 -0.03
CA ALA A 166 -3.64 9.98 0.70
C ALA A 166 -3.90 11.22 1.58
N GLN A 167 -5.17 11.59 1.73
CA GLN A 167 -5.53 12.79 2.48
C GLN A 167 -6.84 12.65 3.21
N ALA A 168 -6.78 12.74 4.54
CA ALA A 168 -7.92 13.11 5.35
C ALA A 168 -8.30 14.60 5.16
N ILE A 169 -9.55 14.89 4.83
CA ILE A 169 -10.07 16.25 4.68
C ILE A 169 -11.39 16.42 5.45
N LEU A 170 -11.74 17.67 5.77
CA LEU A 170 -13.09 18.03 6.20
C LEU A 170 -13.77 18.82 5.08
N PRO A 171 -14.72 18.21 4.33
CA PRO A 171 -15.38 18.93 3.25
C PRO A 171 -16.08 20.21 3.75
N PRO A 172 -16.06 21.32 2.98
CA PRO A 172 -16.58 22.60 3.45
C PRO A 172 -18.04 22.52 3.92
N GLY A 173 -18.29 22.94 5.16
CA GLY A 173 -19.62 22.93 5.78
C GLY A 173 -20.12 21.55 6.21
N ILE A 174 -19.33 20.48 6.04
CA ILE A 174 -19.66 19.12 6.42
C ILE A 174 -18.81 18.72 7.63
N LYS A 175 -19.44 18.16 8.66
CA LYS A 175 -18.75 17.78 9.92
C LYS A 175 -18.06 16.41 9.86
N ASN A 176 -18.34 15.66 8.81
CA ASN A 176 -17.88 14.29 8.65
C ASN A 176 -16.61 14.28 7.79
N PRO A 177 -15.46 13.81 8.31
CA PRO A 177 -14.23 13.76 7.55
C PRO A 177 -14.30 12.68 6.47
N VAL A 178 -13.56 12.91 5.38
CA VAL A 178 -13.34 11.95 4.29
C VAL A 178 -11.85 11.81 4.08
N VAL A 179 -11.37 10.58 4.06
CA VAL A 179 -10.05 10.19 3.58
C VAL A 179 -10.16 9.87 2.09
N ILE A 180 -9.33 10.53 1.31
CA ILE A 180 -9.21 10.34 -0.11
C ILE A 180 -7.87 9.66 -0.37
N LEU A 181 -7.91 8.46 -0.95
CA LEU A 181 -6.72 7.73 -1.34
C LEU A 181 -6.48 7.88 -2.84
N ASN A 182 -5.22 7.86 -3.27
CA ASN A 182 -4.94 7.55 -4.65
C ASN A 182 -5.46 6.14 -5.00
N ARG A 183 -6.20 6.03 -6.10
CA ARG A 183 -6.81 4.77 -6.55
C ARG A 183 -5.81 3.64 -6.86
N ASP A 184 -4.55 3.99 -7.11
CA ASP A 184 -3.46 3.08 -7.45
C ASP A 184 -2.52 2.80 -6.26
N LEU A 185 -2.85 3.28 -5.05
CA LEU A 185 -2.03 3.15 -3.83
C LEU A 185 -1.59 1.69 -3.58
N PHE A 186 -2.51 0.73 -3.76
CA PHE A 186 -2.24 -0.69 -3.50
C PHE A 186 -1.40 -1.38 -4.59
N PHE A 187 -1.25 -0.79 -5.78
CA PHE A 187 -0.29 -1.32 -6.76
C PHE A 187 1.14 -1.08 -6.30
N PHE A 188 1.39 0.05 -5.64
CA PHE A 188 2.71 0.36 -5.08
C PHE A 188 3.12 -0.63 -4.00
N THR A 189 2.29 -0.83 -2.98
CA THR A 189 2.57 -1.78 -1.91
C THR A 189 2.67 -3.20 -2.44
N GLY A 190 1.75 -3.59 -3.35
CA GLY A 190 1.73 -4.91 -3.97
C GLY A 190 3.00 -5.24 -4.74
N ALA A 191 3.43 -4.37 -5.66
CA ALA A 191 4.60 -4.62 -6.51
C ALA A 191 5.90 -4.60 -5.70
N MET A 192 6.05 -3.64 -4.79
CA MET A 192 7.28 -3.46 -4.02
C MET A 192 7.48 -4.54 -2.96
N SER A 193 6.44 -4.84 -2.18
CA SER A 193 6.49 -5.92 -1.18
C SER A 193 6.77 -7.28 -1.82
N LYS A 194 6.22 -7.53 -3.01
CA LYS A 194 6.47 -8.77 -3.76
C LYS A 194 7.94 -8.93 -4.12
N ALA A 195 8.55 -7.91 -4.71
CA ALA A 195 9.96 -7.99 -5.10
C ALA A 195 10.90 -8.06 -3.89
N ILE A 196 10.59 -7.33 -2.81
CA ILE A 196 11.36 -7.39 -1.55
C ILE A 196 11.30 -8.80 -0.96
N THR A 197 10.11 -9.37 -0.84
CA THR A 197 9.94 -10.71 -0.25
C THR A 197 10.54 -11.81 -1.12
N ASP A 198 10.40 -11.74 -2.45
CA ASP A 198 11.01 -12.70 -3.37
C ASP A 198 12.55 -12.64 -3.35
N SER A 199 13.14 -11.51 -2.98
CA SER A 199 14.60 -11.40 -2.88
C SER A 199 15.21 -12.13 -1.67
N ILE A 200 14.41 -12.52 -0.67
CA ILE A 200 14.88 -13.16 0.56
C ILE A 200 14.89 -14.69 0.37
N PRO A 201 16.04 -15.37 0.39
CA PRO A 201 16.09 -16.82 0.44
C PRO A 201 15.34 -17.37 1.67
N ILE A 202 14.37 -18.27 1.41
CA ILE A 202 13.61 -18.95 2.46
C ILE A 202 13.92 -20.45 2.42
N THR A 203 14.23 -21.01 3.59
CA THR A 203 14.39 -22.45 3.80
C THR A 203 13.25 -22.98 4.66
N VAL A 204 12.65 -24.09 4.23
CA VAL A 204 11.52 -24.73 4.93
C VAL A 204 11.94 -26.12 5.37
N GLY A 205 11.90 -26.36 6.68
CA GLY A 205 12.17 -27.66 7.31
C GLY A 205 11.35 -27.82 8.60
N ALA A 206 11.99 -28.25 9.68
CA ALA A 206 11.35 -28.25 11.01
C ALA A 206 11.04 -26.82 11.52
N SER A 207 11.74 -25.83 10.97
CA SER A 207 11.49 -24.41 11.14
C SER A 207 11.55 -23.71 9.76
N VAL A 208 11.03 -22.48 9.71
CA VAL A 208 11.22 -21.58 8.56
C VAL A 208 12.43 -20.70 8.86
N GLY A 209 13.42 -20.71 7.98
CA GLY A 209 14.62 -19.88 8.09
C GLY A 209 14.68 -18.84 6.97
N LEU A 210 14.94 -17.58 7.34
CA LEU A 210 15.19 -16.47 6.41
C LEU A 210 16.68 -16.15 6.39
N ASP A 211 17.33 -16.26 5.23
CA ASP A 211 18.74 -15.83 5.07
C ASP A 211 18.81 -14.44 4.45
N TYR A 212 18.83 -13.42 5.30
CA TYR A 212 18.94 -12.03 4.89
C TYR A 212 20.40 -11.54 4.83
N SER A 213 21.37 -12.45 4.72
CA SER A 213 22.75 -12.05 4.44
C SER A 213 22.85 -11.44 3.03
N LYS A 214 23.68 -10.39 2.89
CA LYS A 214 23.84 -9.71 1.59
C LYS A 214 24.30 -10.67 0.47
N SER A 215 25.11 -11.68 0.80
CA SER A 215 25.57 -12.70 -0.14
C SER A 215 24.43 -13.62 -0.60
N ALA A 216 23.60 -14.10 0.32
CA ALA A 216 22.51 -15.01 -0.03
C ALA A 216 21.44 -14.31 -0.85
N ILE A 217 21.09 -13.07 -0.49
CA ILE A 217 20.18 -12.22 -1.29
C ILE A 217 20.75 -12.01 -2.70
N ARG A 218 22.03 -11.63 -2.84
CA ARG A 218 22.65 -11.47 -4.16
C ARG A 218 22.63 -12.76 -4.98
N ASN A 219 22.95 -13.90 -4.36
CA ASN A 219 22.91 -15.19 -5.05
C ASN A 219 21.49 -15.48 -5.58
N ARG A 220 20.46 -15.25 -4.76
CA ARG A 220 19.07 -15.40 -5.19
C ARG A 220 18.71 -14.44 -6.35
N LEU A 221 19.12 -13.18 -6.29
CA LEU A 221 18.91 -12.23 -7.39
C LEU A 221 19.65 -12.62 -8.68
N HIS A 222 20.82 -13.27 -8.58
CA HIS A 222 21.54 -13.80 -9.73
C HIS A 222 20.86 -15.03 -10.34
N GLU A 223 20.36 -15.94 -9.51
CA GLU A 223 19.61 -17.12 -9.94
C GLU A 223 18.23 -16.76 -10.51
N HIS A 224 17.66 -15.64 -10.06
CA HIS A 224 16.33 -15.16 -10.43
C HIS A 224 16.35 -13.70 -10.88
N PRO A 225 16.94 -13.40 -12.05
CA PRO A 225 17.14 -12.03 -12.53
C PRO A 225 15.83 -11.25 -12.75
N TYR A 226 14.71 -11.95 -12.91
CA TYR A 226 13.39 -11.34 -13.04
C TYR A 226 13.00 -10.51 -11.81
N ILE A 227 13.52 -10.82 -10.61
CA ILE A 227 13.23 -10.07 -9.38
C ILE A 227 13.75 -8.64 -9.51
N VAL A 228 14.99 -8.48 -9.99
CA VAL A 228 15.63 -7.19 -10.22
C VAL A 228 14.88 -6.41 -11.31
N GLU A 229 14.48 -7.08 -12.38
CA GLU A 229 13.72 -6.47 -13.48
C GLU A 229 12.34 -5.95 -13.02
N ASN A 230 11.59 -6.76 -12.26
CA ASN A 230 10.28 -6.38 -11.74
C ASN A 230 10.37 -5.19 -10.78
N PHE A 231 11.33 -5.22 -9.85
CA PHE A 231 11.56 -4.10 -8.94
C PHE A 231 11.93 -2.82 -9.69
N ALA A 232 12.84 -2.92 -10.68
CA ALA A 232 13.21 -1.78 -11.50
C ALA A 232 12.02 -1.21 -12.28
N ASP A 233 11.17 -2.08 -12.85
CA ASP A 233 9.96 -1.65 -13.56
C ASP A 233 8.97 -0.93 -12.63
N ALA A 234 8.66 -1.53 -11.48
CA ALA A 234 7.76 -0.95 -10.49
C ALA A 234 8.26 0.41 -9.97
N MET A 235 9.57 0.55 -9.73
CA MET A 235 10.20 1.80 -9.28
C MET A 235 10.20 2.87 -10.36
N VAL A 236 10.49 2.52 -11.61
CA VAL A 236 10.47 3.47 -12.73
C VAL A 236 9.06 4.02 -12.95
N ARG A 237 8.05 3.15 -12.94
CA ARG A 237 6.64 3.55 -13.03
C ARG A 237 6.26 4.44 -11.86
N LEU A 238 6.63 4.04 -10.65
CA LEU A 238 6.39 4.85 -9.47
C LEU A 238 6.96 6.27 -9.62
N VAL A 239 8.23 6.39 -10.04
CA VAL A 239 8.91 7.68 -10.19
C VAL A 239 8.30 8.53 -11.32
N ARG A 240 7.85 7.91 -12.43
CA ARG A 240 7.34 8.63 -13.61
C ARG A 240 5.86 8.94 -13.56
N GLU A 241 5.08 7.99 -13.08
CA GLU A 241 3.63 7.94 -13.18
C GLU A 241 2.96 8.10 -11.81
N GLY A 242 3.74 8.15 -10.72
CA GLY A 242 3.25 8.20 -9.34
C GLY A 242 2.44 6.96 -8.93
N SER A 243 2.60 5.86 -9.68
CA SER A 243 1.87 4.62 -9.55
C SER A 243 2.76 3.46 -10.01
N SER A 244 2.63 2.28 -9.40
CA SER A 244 3.24 1.04 -9.90
C SER A 244 2.25 0.19 -10.71
N ALA A 245 1.09 0.74 -11.08
CA ALA A 245 0.12 0.04 -11.90
C ALA A 245 0.74 -0.41 -13.24
N GLY A 246 0.43 -1.64 -13.64
CA GLY A 246 0.98 -2.23 -14.87
C GLY A 246 2.45 -2.65 -14.78
N ALA A 247 3.04 -2.66 -13.58
CA ALA A 247 4.34 -3.29 -13.36
C ALA A 247 4.32 -4.78 -13.73
N ILE A 248 5.48 -5.35 -14.05
CA ILE A 248 5.59 -6.77 -14.40
C ILE A 248 5.14 -7.63 -13.21
N GLU A 249 4.11 -8.45 -13.44
CA GLU A 249 3.52 -9.33 -12.44
C GLU A 249 4.08 -10.75 -12.54
N VAL A 250 4.66 -11.25 -11.44
CA VAL A 250 5.09 -12.64 -11.30
C VAL A 250 4.28 -13.32 -10.20
N THR A 251 3.99 -14.61 -10.41
CA THR A 251 3.42 -15.50 -9.39
C THR A 251 4.56 -16.08 -8.57
N LEU A 252 4.61 -15.74 -7.29
CA LEU A 252 5.57 -16.30 -6.34
C LEU A 252 5.26 -17.77 -6.06
N ASP A 253 6.27 -18.55 -5.65
CA ASP A 253 6.01 -19.83 -5.01
C ASP A 253 5.29 -19.64 -3.67
N GLU A 254 4.65 -20.70 -3.18
CA GLU A 254 3.77 -20.67 -2.00
C GLU A 254 4.48 -20.09 -0.76
N THR A 255 5.77 -20.36 -0.57
CA THR A 255 6.52 -19.91 0.61
C THR A 255 6.76 -18.40 0.57
N HIS A 256 7.26 -17.88 -0.56
CA HIS A 256 7.43 -16.44 -0.73
C HIS A 256 6.07 -15.72 -0.78
N ASN A 257 5.04 -16.36 -1.34
CA ASN A 257 3.69 -15.80 -1.37
C ASN A 257 3.09 -15.61 0.03
N HIS A 258 3.41 -16.47 1.00
CA HIS A 258 2.99 -16.30 2.39
C HIS A 258 3.68 -15.10 3.08
N LEU A 259 4.97 -14.87 2.80
CA LEU A 259 5.68 -13.71 3.33
C LEU A 259 5.21 -12.42 2.65
N HIS A 260 5.00 -12.48 1.33
CA HIS A 260 4.41 -11.39 0.54
C HIS A 260 3.05 -10.99 1.09
N ALA A 261 2.16 -11.96 1.37
CA ALA A 261 0.84 -11.73 1.93
C ALA A 261 0.87 -10.86 3.19
N ARG A 262 1.77 -11.21 4.12
CA ARG A 262 1.91 -10.51 5.39
C ARG A 262 2.47 -9.12 5.18
N LEU A 263 3.50 -8.96 4.33
CA LEU A 263 4.12 -7.66 4.10
C LEU A 263 3.19 -6.71 3.36
N VAL A 264 2.52 -7.15 2.28
CA VAL A 264 1.59 -6.29 1.53
C VAL A 264 0.41 -5.86 2.41
N THR A 265 -0.18 -6.79 3.16
CA THR A 265 -1.27 -6.50 4.11
C THR A 265 -0.83 -5.48 5.15
N ALA A 266 0.36 -5.63 5.72
CA ALA A 266 0.88 -4.71 6.70
C ALA A 266 1.20 -3.32 6.13
N MET A 267 1.76 -3.25 4.92
CA MET A 267 2.02 -1.96 4.25
C MET A 267 0.72 -1.23 3.92
N ASP A 268 -0.28 -1.93 3.38
CA ASP A 268 -1.60 -1.37 3.09
C ASP A 268 -2.28 -0.91 4.39
N GLN A 269 -2.28 -1.75 5.41
CA GLN A 269 -2.91 -1.43 6.68
C GLN A 269 -2.25 -0.23 7.37
N PHE A 270 -0.93 -0.08 7.27
CA PHE A 270 -0.24 1.12 7.78
C PHE A 270 -0.70 2.39 7.07
N LEU A 271 -0.83 2.36 5.74
CA LEU A 271 -1.28 3.54 4.98
C LEU A 271 -2.70 3.93 5.38
N ILE A 272 -3.60 2.95 5.52
CA ILE A 272 -4.97 3.19 5.98
C ILE A 272 -5.01 3.69 7.42
N SER A 273 -4.21 3.10 8.32
CA SER A 273 -4.18 3.48 9.73
C SER A 273 -3.54 4.85 9.96
N HIS A 274 -2.58 5.25 9.13
CA HIS A 274 -2.01 6.60 9.12
C HIS A 274 -3.07 7.66 8.81
N GLU A 275 -3.89 7.44 7.77
CA GLU A 275 -4.99 8.36 7.46
C GLU A 275 -6.09 8.36 8.51
N GLU A 276 -6.39 7.19 9.09
CA GLU A 276 -7.32 7.10 10.20
C GLU A 276 -6.81 7.85 11.44
N ALA A 277 -5.51 7.80 11.70
CA ALA A 277 -4.88 8.55 12.78
C ALA A 277 -5.05 10.06 12.60
N HIS A 278 -4.98 10.57 11.37
CA HIS A 278 -5.29 11.98 11.10
C HIS A 278 -6.72 12.37 11.48
N VAL A 279 -7.69 11.47 11.29
CA VAL A 279 -9.07 11.69 11.70
C VAL A 279 -9.22 11.62 13.22
N ILE A 280 -8.64 10.61 13.87
CA ILE A 280 -8.69 10.43 15.33
C ILE A 280 -8.07 11.61 16.07
N LEU A 281 -6.94 12.13 15.56
CA LEU A 281 -6.22 13.26 16.15
C LEU A 281 -6.84 14.62 15.80
N ALA A 282 -7.96 14.65 15.06
CA ALA A 282 -8.59 15.86 14.55
C ALA A 282 -7.60 16.74 13.77
N HIS A 283 -6.68 16.11 13.03
CA HIS A 283 -5.77 16.81 12.13
C HIS A 283 -6.48 17.27 10.85
N VAL A 284 -7.76 16.94 10.66
CA VAL A 284 -8.60 17.42 9.54
C VAL A 284 -9.03 18.88 9.73
N SER A 285 -9.10 19.63 8.64
CA SER A 285 -9.61 21.01 8.60
C SER A 285 -10.36 21.29 7.30
N ASP A 286 -11.12 22.38 7.31
CA ASP A 286 -11.79 22.95 6.15
C ASP A 286 -10.88 23.90 5.34
N GLN A 287 -9.64 24.10 5.79
CA GLN A 287 -8.65 24.94 5.12
C GLN A 287 -7.89 24.16 4.06
N SER A 288 -7.76 24.77 2.89
CA SER A 288 -7.59 24.02 1.66
C SER A 288 -6.51 24.67 0.78
N VAL A 289 -5.54 23.89 0.29
CA VAL A 289 -4.44 24.21 -0.63
C VAL A 289 -4.55 23.43 -1.92
N GLN A 290 -3.97 23.94 -2.99
CA GLN A 290 -4.12 23.33 -4.31
C GLN A 290 -3.34 22.00 -4.42
N PHE A 291 -4.01 20.99 -4.95
CA PHE A 291 -3.45 19.70 -5.29
C PHE A 291 -3.35 19.55 -6.80
N TYR A 292 -2.21 19.03 -7.28
CA TYR A 292 -1.97 18.83 -8.70
C TYR A 292 -2.21 17.38 -9.07
N MET A 293 -3.01 17.14 -10.10
CA MET A 293 -3.23 15.82 -10.67
C MET A 293 -2.02 15.41 -11.51
N ALA A 294 -1.71 14.12 -11.57
CA ALA A 294 -0.62 13.61 -12.39
C ALA A 294 -0.78 14.00 -13.86
N GLY A 295 0.34 14.40 -14.47
CA GLY A 295 0.37 14.90 -15.85
C GLY A 295 0.03 16.39 -16.00
N SER A 296 -0.40 17.09 -14.94
CA SER A 296 -0.76 18.52 -15.02
C SER A 296 0.43 19.49 -14.98
N HIS A 297 1.68 19.01 -14.88
CA HIS A 297 2.83 19.91 -14.88
C HIS A 297 3.15 20.45 -16.27
N LYS A 298 3.05 21.78 -16.39
CA LYS A 298 3.64 22.55 -17.48
C LYS A 298 5.14 22.28 -17.57
N ASN A 299 5.65 22.32 -18.79
CA ASN A 299 7.05 22.63 -19.10
C ASN A 299 7.38 24.09 -18.71
N ASP A 300 7.06 24.52 -17.49
CA ASP A 300 7.54 25.77 -16.95
C ASP A 300 9.02 25.55 -16.65
N LYS A 301 9.82 25.70 -17.71
CA LYS A 301 11.27 25.83 -17.61
C LYS A 301 11.52 26.83 -16.49
N PRO A 302 12.30 26.47 -15.44
CA PRO A 302 12.72 27.47 -14.48
C PRO A 302 13.39 28.59 -15.27
N ALA A 303 12.90 29.81 -15.11
CA ALA A 303 13.45 30.97 -15.78
C ALA A 303 14.96 31.04 -15.48
N THR A 304 15.75 30.75 -16.52
CA THR A 304 17.17 31.10 -16.68
C THR A 304 18.13 30.69 -15.55
N ALA A 305 18.76 29.53 -15.69
CA ALA A 305 20.19 29.39 -15.43
C ALA A 305 20.89 29.14 -16.78
N GLN A 306 21.28 30.23 -17.43
CA GLN A 306 22.11 30.20 -18.63
C GLN A 306 23.54 29.79 -18.19
N ALA A 307 23.85 28.51 -18.29
CA ALA A 307 25.22 28.01 -18.22
C ALA A 307 25.54 27.28 -19.52
N ARG A 308 26.41 27.92 -20.31
CA ARG A 308 27.03 27.41 -21.54
C ARG A 308 27.73 26.07 -21.28
N GLY A 309 27.69 25.18 -22.28
CA GLY A 309 28.63 24.07 -22.36
C GLY A 309 28.12 22.92 -23.21
N ASP A 310 28.38 23.00 -24.51
CA ASP A 310 28.16 21.95 -25.50
C ASP A 310 28.67 20.57 -25.06
N ARG A 311 27.78 19.57 -25.11
CA ARG A 311 28.07 18.23 -25.65
C ARG A 311 26.75 17.48 -25.89
N SER A 312 26.39 17.40 -27.16
CA SER A 312 25.28 16.61 -27.67
C SER A 312 25.55 15.12 -27.45
N THR A 313 24.87 14.53 -26.46
CA THR A 313 24.52 13.12 -26.46
C THR A 313 23.05 13.01 -26.85
N HIS A 314 22.74 12.15 -27.81
CA HIS A 314 21.38 11.80 -28.21
C HIS A 314 20.63 11.20 -27.01
N VAL A 315 20.03 12.06 -26.20
CA VAL A 315 18.97 11.70 -25.26
C VAL A 315 17.71 11.51 -26.10
N LEU A 316 17.16 10.30 -26.09
CA LEU A 316 15.82 10.05 -26.65
C LEU A 316 14.86 11.07 -26.04
N PRO A 317 14.13 11.86 -26.83
CA PRO A 317 13.13 12.75 -26.28
C PRO A 317 12.13 11.88 -25.51
N LEU A 318 11.92 12.18 -24.22
CA LEU A 318 10.67 11.81 -23.57
C LEU A 318 9.56 12.25 -24.50
N ALA A 319 8.67 11.33 -24.86
CA ALA A 319 7.61 11.57 -25.82
C ALA A 319 6.95 12.93 -25.52
N PRO A 320 6.76 13.79 -26.53
CA PRO A 320 6.12 15.07 -26.32
C PRO A 320 4.67 14.78 -25.88
N ASN A 321 4.41 14.96 -24.58
CA ASN A 321 3.05 15.07 -24.10
C ASN A 321 2.43 16.24 -24.87
N THR A 322 1.46 15.89 -25.72
CA THR A 322 0.61 16.81 -26.46
C THR A 322 0.12 17.89 -25.53
N GLN A 323 0.35 19.16 -25.91
CA GLN A 323 -0.18 20.34 -25.24
C GLN A 323 -1.71 20.26 -25.17
N ALA A 324 -2.23 19.76 -24.05
CA ALA A 324 -3.60 20.01 -23.65
C ALA A 324 -3.57 21.31 -22.82
N GLU A 325 -4.22 22.34 -23.34
CA GLU A 325 -4.51 23.56 -22.58
C GLU A 325 -5.51 23.24 -21.46
N ASP A 326 -5.17 23.68 -20.24
CA ASP A 326 -5.84 23.57 -18.92
C ASP A 326 -7.30 23.07 -18.91
N PRO A 327 -7.58 22.01 -18.11
CA PRO A 327 -8.15 22.28 -16.79
C PRO A 327 -7.57 21.33 -15.72
N SER A 328 -6.64 21.82 -14.92
CA SER A 328 -6.26 21.15 -13.67
C SER A 328 -7.47 21.15 -12.73
N ALA A 329 -7.99 19.95 -12.43
CA ALA A 329 -8.95 19.76 -11.37
C ALA A 329 -8.22 19.96 -10.05
N ILE A 330 -8.22 21.21 -9.56
CA ILE A 330 -7.61 21.57 -8.29
C ILE A 330 -8.46 20.94 -7.20
N LEU A 331 -8.05 19.78 -6.69
CA LEU A 331 -8.53 19.37 -5.38
C LEU A 331 -7.90 20.29 -4.35
N LYS A 332 -8.71 20.72 -3.40
CA LYS A 332 -8.20 21.51 -2.32
C LYS A 332 -7.75 20.56 -1.19
N ALA A 333 -6.48 20.20 -1.20
CA ALA A 333 -5.78 19.41 -0.20
C ALA A 333 -5.61 20.16 1.12
N GLN A 334 -5.30 19.46 2.21
CA GLN A 334 -4.99 20.14 3.47
C GLN A 334 -3.47 20.19 3.72
N LEU A 335 -2.91 21.36 4.07
CA LEU A 335 -1.53 21.43 4.54
C LEU A 335 -1.45 20.79 5.93
N ARG A 336 -0.65 19.72 6.04
CA ARG A 336 -0.29 19.14 7.33
C ARG A 336 1.05 19.69 7.78
N THR A 337 1.12 20.05 9.04
CA THR A 337 2.40 20.41 9.64
C THR A 337 3.23 19.15 9.78
N ARG A 338 4.57 19.29 9.69
CA ARG A 338 5.51 18.20 10.03
C ARG A 338 5.19 17.52 11.35
N LYS A 339 4.72 18.26 12.36
CA LYS A 339 4.32 17.69 13.64
C LYS A 339 3.12 16.74 13.50
N GLN A 340 2.07 17.16 12.78
CA GLN A 340 0.85 16.37 12.58
C GLN A 340 1.11 15.07 11.82
N GLU A 341 2.02 15.09 10.84
CA GLU A 341 2.46 13.89 10.10
C GLU A 341 3.14 12.88 11.04
N LEU A 342 4.08 13.34 11.86
CA LEU A 342 4.79 12.45 12.80
C LEU A 342 3.87 11.89 13.90
N GLU A 343 2.88 12.68 14.34
CA GLU A 343 1.85 12.22 15.27
C GLU A 343 0.92 11.17 14.63
N ALA A 344 0.56 11.35 13.36
CA ALA A 344 -0.22 10.37 12.61
C ALA A 344 0.57 9.09 12.32
N ASP A 345 1.87 9.18 12.04
CA ASP A 345 2.76 8.03 11.96
C ASP A 345 2.76 7.21 13.24
N ALA A 346 2.98 7.89 14.37
CA ALA A 346 3.05 7.24 15.67
C ALA A 346 1.73 6.53 16.04
N LEU A 347 0.59 7.20 15.83
CA LEU A 347 -0.70 6.60 16.13
C LEU A 347 -1.10 5.54 15.10
N GLY A 348 -0.88 5.78 13.81
CA GLY A 348 -1.16 4.82 12.73
C GLY A 348 -0.38 3.52 12.92
N PHE A 349 0.90 3.61 13.32
CA PHE A 349 1.70 2.46 13.74
C PHE A 349 1.01 1.68 14.87
N LYS A 350 0.61 2.36 15.96
CA LYS A 350 -0.04 1.73 17.11
C LYS A 350 -1.39 1.08 16.74
N LEU A 351 -2.21 1.75 15.93
CA LEU A 351 -3.49 1.21 15.45
C LEU A 351 -3.31 -0.10 14.68
N MET A 352 -2.33 -0.13 13.77
CA MET A 352 -1.99 -1.34 13.01
C MET A 352 -1.52 -2.47 13.94
N ILE A 353 -0.64 -2.20 14.90
CA ILE A 353 -0.18 -3.23 15.85
C ILE A 353 -1.34 -3.74 16.70
N TRP A 354 -2.18 -2.87 17.27
CA TRP A 354 -3.36 -3.27 18.03
C TRP A 354 -4.39 -4.03 17.20
N SER A 355 -4.42 -3.82 15.89
CA SER A 355 -5.23 -4.63 14.98
C SER A 355 -4.63 -6.02 14.79
N ALA A 356 -3.31 -6.11 14.60
CA ALA A 356 -2.61 -7.39 14.46
C ALA A 356 -2.68 -8.23 15.75
N GLU A 357 -2.63 -7.62 16.93
CA GLU A 357 -2.80 -8.28 18.24
C GLU A 357 -4.17 -8.95 18.43
N GLN A 358 -5.18 -8.60 17.63
CA GLN A 358 -6.48 -9.29 17.67
C GLN A 358 -6.43 -10.66 16.99
N GLU A 359 -5.38 -10.93 16.23
CA GLU A 359 -5.14 -12.19 15.55
C GLU A 359 -4.05 -12.95 16.30
N ASP A 360 -4.28 -14.25 16.51
CA ASP A 360 -3.31 -15.16 17.14
C ASP A 360 -2.20 -15.56 16.13
N ASP A 361 -1.62 -14.57 15.43
CA ASP A 361 -0.50 -14.73 14.48
C ASP A 361 0.70 -13.86 14.92
N PRO A 362 1.68 -14.44 15.64
CA PRO A 362 2.85 -13.69 16.09
C PRO A 362 3.71 -13.15 14.95
N ILE A 363 3.78 -13.86 13.81
CA ILE A 363 4.55 -13.41 12.64
C ILE A 363 3.89 -12.19 12.01
N LYS A 364 2.56 -12.10 12.04
CA LYS A 364 1.84 -10.91 11.57
C LYS A 364 2.27 -9.66 12.34
N ILE A 365 2.42 -9.74 13.67
CA ILE A 365 2.86 -8.60 14.50
C ILE A 365 4.29 -8.18 14.13
N MET A 366 5.21 -9.14 13.99
CA MET A 366 6.60 -8.86 13.61
C MET A 366 6.72 -8.20 12.24
N VAL A 367 5.97 -8.70 11.23
CA VAL A 367 5.94 -8.13 9.88
C VAL A 367 5.25 -6.76 9.88
N ALA A 368 4.15 -6.61 10.64
CA ALA A 368 3.45 -5.33 10.80
C ALA A 368 4.40 -4.25 11.32
N ALA A 369 5.21 -4.55 12.33
CA ALA A 369 6.15 -3.59 12.89
C ALA A 369 7.24 -3.14 11.90
N ALA A 370 7.51 -3.92 10.85
CA ALA A 370 8.48 -3.60 9.82
C ALA A 370 7.91 -2.82 8.62
N ALA A 371 6.60 -2.89 8.39
CA ALA A 371 5.97 -2.30 7.21
C ALA A 371 6.16 -0.78 7.06
N PRO A 372 6.04 0.06 8.11
CA PRO A 372 6.21 1.51 7.98
C PRO A 372 7.63 1.90 7.59
N HIS A 373 8.62 1.19 8.17
CA HIS A 373 10.02 1.33 7.79
C HIS A 373 10.23 1.03 6.30
N MET A 374 9.60 -0.03 5.77
CA MET A 374 9.67 -0.38 4.35
C MET A 374 8.97 0.63 3.45
N THR A 375 7.75 1.04 3.78
CA THR A 375 7.03 2.10 3.04
C THR A 375 7.90 3.35 2.91
N PHE A 376 8.49 3.81 4.01
CA PHE A 376 9.36 4.99 4.02
C PHE A 376 10.64 4.81 3.21
N ARG A 377 11.32 3.67 3.34
CA ARG A 377 12.54 3.38 2.58
C ARG A 377 12.30 3.38 1.07
N ILE A 378 11.19 2.83 0.62
CA ILE A 378 10.83 2.80 -0.80
C ILE A 378 10.52 4.22 -1.29
N LEU A 379 9.73 5.00 -0.54
CA LEU A 379 9.41 6.39 -0.88
C LEU A 379 10.67 7.27 -0.92
N ASP A 380 11.62 7.10 -0.01
CA ASP A 380 12.91 7.80 -0.04
C ASP A 380 13.72 7.47 -1.29
N ALA A 381 13.78 6.19 -1.69
CA ALA A 381 14.46 5.80 -2.93
C ALA A 381 13.76 6.39 -4.16
N ALA A 382 12.43 6.33 -4.22
CA ALA A 382 11.65 6.93 -5.29
C ALA A 382 11.86 8.45 -5.36
N ASN A 383 11.86 9.14 -4.22
CA ASN A 383 12.19 10.57 -4.10
C ASN A 383 13.58 10.92 -4.63
N ALA A 384 14.58 10.09 -4.32
CA ALA A 384 15.95 10.30 -4.77
C ALA A 384 16.05 10.20 -6.30
N TYR A 385 15.45 9.16 -6.90
CA TYR A 385 15.42 9.03 -8.37
C TYR A 385 14.57 10.12 -9.04
N GLY A 386 13.41 10.45 -8.47
CA GLY A 386 12.55 11.53 -8.97
C GLY A 386 13.27 12.87 -8.97
N THR A 387 13.96 13.21 -7.88
CA THR A 387 14.78 14.42 -7.78
C THR A 387 15.89 14.45 -8.84
N GLU A 388 16.62 13.35 -9.02
CA GLU A 388 17.71 13.27 -10.01
C GLU A 388 17.19 13.37 -11.45
N ALA A 389 16.00 12.81 -11.71
CA ALA A 389 15.35 12.85 -13.02
C ALA A 389 14.71 14.22 -13.34
N GLY A 390 14.78 15.19 -12.43
CA GLY A 390 14.03 16.45 -12.54
C GLY A 390 12.52 16.24 -12.52
N GLY A 391 12.08 15.09 -12.00
CA GLY A 391 10.70 14.68 -11.87
C GLY A 391 10.12 15.02 -10.51
N TRP A 392 9.02 14.33 -10.19
CA TRP A 392 8.23 14.56 -9.00
C TRP A 392 8.96 14.13 -7.71
N LYS A 393 8.58 14.77 -6.60
CA LYS A 393 8.96 14.37 -5.23
C LYS A 393 7.68 14.05 -4.45
N PHE A 394 7.64 12.87 -3.86
CA PHE A 394 6.67 12.42 -2.88
C PHE A 394 6.79 13.18 -1.56
N SER A 395 8.00 13.62 -1.19
CA SER A 395 8.18 14.55 -0.06
C SER A 395 7.98 15.98 -0.53
N ASP A 396 7.03 16.71 0.06
CA ASP A 396 6.86 18.14 -0.12
C ASP A 396 7.19 18.90 1.18
N VAL A 397 6.85 20.18 1.26
CA VAL A 397 7.06 21.00 2.47
C VAL A 397 6.26 20.47 3.68
N ASN A 398 5.23 19.65 3.42
CA ASN A 398 4.27 19.19 4.41
C ASN A 398 4.58 17.77 4.89
N HIS A 399 5.10 16.91 4.02
CA HIS A 399 5.49 15.53 4.35
C HIS A 399 6.97 15.47 4.70
N PRO A 400 7.33 15.11 5.95
CA PRO A 400 8.73 14.95 6.34
C PRO A 400 9.43 13.91 5.48
N THR A 401 10.75 14.07 5.31
CA THR A 401 11.57 13.05 4.63
C THR A 401 11.39 11.69 5.31
N ALA A 402 11.47 10.59 4.56
CA ALA A 402 11.19 9.29 5.16
C ALA A 402 12.26 8.92 6.21
N ALA A 403 13.51 9.37 6.05
CA ALA A 403 14.54 9.31 7.09
C ALA A 403 14.11 9.98 8.42
N ASP A 404 13.47 11.16 8.36
CA ASP A 404 12.94 11.82 9.55
C ASP A 404 11.78 11.03 10.17
N ARG A 405 10.86 10.49 9.35
CA ARG A 405 9.72 9.69 9.81
C ARG A 405 10.18 8.39 10.47
N ILE A 406 11.16 7.68 9.88
CA ILE A 406 11.80 6.49 10.46
C ILE A 406 12.42 6.84 11.82
N LYS A 407 13.17 7.93 11.91
CA LYS A 407 13.78 8.38 13.17
C LYS A 407 12.72 8.70 14.24
N ALA A 408 11.61 9.31 13.85
CA ALA A 408 10.51 9.64 14.76
C ALA A 408 9.73 8.40 15.23
N LEU A 409 9.59 7.37 14.38
CA LEU A 409 8.94 6.11 14.73
C LEU A 409 9.79 5.19 15.62
N ALA A 410 11.11 5.30 15.58
CA ALA A 410 12.01 4.47 16.40
C ALA A 410 11.64 4.42 17.90
N PRO A 411 11.40 5.55 18.61
CA PRO A 411 10.95 5.49 20.01
C PRO A 411 9.56 4.88 20.19
N VAL A 412 8.65 5.04 19.21
CA VAL A 412 7.30 4.44 19.25
C VAL A 412 7.39 2.92 19.14
N PHE A 413 8.21 2.42 18.22
CA PHE A 413 8.50 0.99 18.12
C PHE A 413 9.09 0.47 19.43
N ALA A 414 10.08 1.17 20.00
CA ALA A 414 10.72 0.74 21.26
C ALA A 414 9.75 0.75 22.45
N GLU A 415 8.70 1.59 22.44
CA GLU A 415 7.63 1.56 23.42
C GLU A 415 6.78 0.30 23.28
N VAL A 416 6.30 0.00 22.07
CA VAL A 416 5.45 -1.16 21.78
C VAL A 416 6.19 -2.48 22.02
N ALA A 417 7.45 -2.57 21.59
CA ALA A 417 8.28 -3.75 21.78
C ALA A 417 8.58 -4.07 23.25
N LYS A 418 8.42 -3.12 24.19
CA LYS A 418 8.58 -3.42 25.63
C LYS A 418 7.47 -4.33 26.17
N THR A 419 6.28 -4.25 25.58
CA THR A 419 5.09 -4.97 26.06
C THR A 419 4.74 -6.17 25.20
N ASP A 420 5.31 -6.28 24.00
CA ASP A 420 5.07 -7.37 23.07
C ASP A 420 6.27 -8.31 23.01
N LEU A 421 6.10 -9.57 23.43
CA LEU A 421 7.17 -10.57 23.44
C LEU A 421 7.65 -10.95 22.02
N GLN A 422 6.75 -10.92 21.02
CA GLN A 422 7.09 -11.30 19.65
C GLN A 422 8.08 -10.29 19.04
N LEU A 423 7.86 -9.00 19.31
CA LEU A 423 8.77 -7.94 18.86
C LEU A 423 10.13 -7.95 19.59
N GLN A 424 10.26 -8.67 20.70
CA GLN A 424 11.55 -8.89 21.38
C GLN A 424 12.30 -10.10 20.81
N GLU A 425 11.59 -11.07 20.23
CA GLU A 425 12.18 -12.30 19.69
C GLU A 425 12.84 -12.08 18.32
N ALA A 426 12.18 -11.36 17.43
CA ALA A 426 12.69 -11.11 16.09
C ALA A 426 12.26 -9.75 15.53
N ASP A 427 13.17 -9.13 14.77
CA ASP A 427 12.93 -7.87 14.10
C ASP A 427 12.99 -8.05 12.58
N PHE A 428 11.82 -8.12 11.94
CA PHE A 428 11.73 -8.27 10.49
C PHE A 428 12.22 -7.02 9.73
N ARG A 429 12.44 -5.88 10.41
CA ARG A 429 13.04 -4.69 9.78
C ARG A 429 14.43 -5.01 9.25
N ASP A 430 15.22 -5.80 9.97
CA ASP A 430 16.57 -6.16 9.55
C ASP A 430 16.55 -7.00 8.26
N ALA A 431 15.65 -7.99 8.20
CA ALA A 431 15.51 -8.85 7.03
C ALA A 431 15.05 -8.07 5.79
N PHE A 432 14.00 -7.26 5.93
CA PHE A 432 13.47 -6.47 4.81
C PHE A 432 14.40 -5.33 4.41
N ASP A 433 15.12 -4.69 5.36
CA ASP A 433 16.08 -3.64 5.03
C ASP A 433 17.31 -4.18 4.29
N ALA A 434 17.81 -5.36 4.68
CA ALA A 434 18.90 -6.03 3.98
C ALA A 434 18.48 -6.40 2.55
N ALA A 435 17.30 -7.00 2.39
CA ALA A 435 16.68 -7.33 1.11
C ALA A 435 16.54 -6.11 0.21
N PHE A 436 15.86 -5.06 0.69
CA PHE A 436 15.65 -3.81 -0.03
C PHE A 436 16.97 -3.16 -0.44
N THR A 437 17.95 -3.10 0.47
CA THR A 437 19.26 -2.48 0.19
C THR A 437 20.00 -3.18 -0.95
N VAL A 438 20.04 -4.52 -0.94
CA VAL A 438 20.71 -5.29 -1.99
C VAL A 438 19.94 -5.20 -3.30
N LEU A 439 18.61 -5.38 -3.25
CA LEU A 439 17.74 -5.30 -4.42
C LEU A 439 17.83 -3.94 -5.12
N LEU A 440 17.77 -2.84 -4.36
CA LEU A 440 17.92 -1.49 -4.89
C LEU A 440 19.29 -1.29 -5.55
N ALA A 441 20.37 -1.81 -4.96
CA ALA A 441 21.72 -1.71 -5.53
C ALA A 441 21.88 -2.49 -6.84
N GLU A 442 21.28 -3.69 -6.94
CA GLU A 442 21.30 -4.47 -8.18
C GLU A 442 20.36 -3.90 -9.26
N ALA A 443 19.26 -3.26 -8.85
CA ALA A 443 18.30 -2.63 -9.77
C ALA A 443 18.70 -1.22 -10.24
N ASP A 444 19.55 -0.50 -9.50
CA ASP A 444 19.95 0.89 -9.79
C ASP A 444 20.39 1.11 -11.26
N PRO A 445 21.23 0.26 -11.89
CA PRO A 445 21.59 0.45 -13.29
C PRO A 445 20.39 0.41 -14.24
N GLN A 446 19.42 -0.47 -13.99
CA GLN A 446 18.21 -0.58 -14.82
C GLN A 446 17.27 0.60 -14.59
N ILE A 447 17.05 0.99 -13.33
CA ILE A 447 16.22 2.14 -12.97
C ILE A 447 16.79 3.40 -13.62
N ARG A 448 18.08 3.68 -13.42
CA ARG A 448 18.76 4.84 -14.01
C ARG A 448 18.66 4.85 -15.53
N LYS A 449 18.98 3.73 -16.19
CA LYS A 449 18.89 3.61 -17.65
C LYS A 449 17.48 3.91 -18.13
N ARG A 450 16.46 3.32 -17.51
CA ARG A 450 15.05 3.52 -17.88
C ARG A 450 14.61 4.96 -17.64
N LEU A 451 15.11 5.63 -16.59
CA LEU A 451 14.84 7.04 -16.28
C LEU A 451 15.68 8.05 -17.08
N GLY A 452 16.68 7.61 -17.86
CA GLY A 452 17.59 8.50 -18.58
C GLY A 452 18.66 9.16 -17.70
N LEU A 453 18.96 8.57 -16.54
CA LEU A 453 19.96 9.06 -15.59
C LEU A 453 21.36 8.50 -15.92
N ALA A 454 22.40 9.27 -15.56
CA ALA A 454 23.78 8.82 -15.70
C ALA A 454 24.07 7.65 -14.76
N LEU A 455 24.73 6.59 -15.25
CA LEU A 455 25.13 5.45 -14.42
C LEU A 455 26.15 5.89 -13.34
N LYS A 456 25.94 5.49 -12.09
CA LYS A 456 26.95 5.65 -11.04
C LYS A 456 28.14 4.73 -11.33
N LYS A 457 29.36 5.26 -11.14
CA LYS A 457 30.56 4.41 -11.11
C LYS A 457 30.47 3.53 -9.87
N ARG A 458 30.51 2.21 -10.06
CA ARG A 458 30.54 1.22 -8.98
C ARG A 458 31.87 1.26 -8.23
#